data_AF-A0A2K9EN49-F1
#
_entry.id   AF-A0A2K9EN49-F1
#
_cell.length_a   1.000
_cell.length_b   1.000
_cell.length_c   1.000
_cell.angle_alpha   90.00
_cell.angle_beta   90.00
_cell.angle_gamma   90.00
#
_symmetry.space_group_name_H-M   'P 1'
#
loop_
_entity.id
_entity.type
_entity.pdbx_description
1 polymer ?
#
loop_
_entity_poly.entity_id
_entity_poly.type
_entity_poly.pdbx_seq_one_letter_code
_entity_poly.pdbx_strand_id
1 'polypeptide(L)' 'MRDRDAVTVERGSADAAELAALTVALLSRLCTGAGLSGEYVPHSAAGWRRWERAAAYRAPHSWQ' A
#
# COMPACT_ATOMS: atom_id res chain seq x y z
N MET A 1 -11.44 15.94 -20.20
CA MET A 1 -12.24 15.01 -19.38
C MET A 1 -11.29 13.93 -18.90
N ARG A 2 -11.22 13.65 -17.59
CA ARG A 2 -10.04 13.08 -16.94
C ARG A 2 -9.69 11.66 -17.40
N ASP A 3 -8.68 11.56 -18.25
CA ASP A 3 -7.95 10.31 -18.53
C ASP A 3 -6.95 9.97 -17.39
N ARG A 4 -6.81 10.88 -16.42
CA ARG A 4 -5.95 10.73 -15.23
C ARG A 4 -6.54 9.84 -14.13
N ASP A 5 -7.75 9.32 -14.32
CA ASP A 5 -8.43 8.52 -13.31
C ASP A 5 -8.24 7.00 -13.55
N ALA A 6 -7.51 6.61 -14.62
CA ALA A 6 -7.15 5.22 -14.93
C ALA A 6 -5.74 4.85 -14.43
N VAL A 7 -5.49 3.56 -14.19
CA VAL A 7 -4.19 3.02 -13.77
C VAL A 7 -3.20 3.02 -14.95
N THR A 8 -1.99 3.56 -14.75
CA THR A 8 -0.89 3.52 -15.71
C THR A 8 0.18 2.50 -15.30
N VAL A 9 0.81 1.86 -16.29
CA VAL A 9 1.95 0.96 -16.08
C VAL A 9 3.23 1.70 -16.48
N GLU A 10 4.03 2.10 -15.50
CA GLU A 10 5.26 2.87 -15.74
C GLU A 10 6.42 2.01 -16.26
N ARG A 11 6.40 0.69 -16.02
CA ARG A 11 7.43 -0.24 -16.46
C ARG A 11 6.86 -1.64 -16.66
N GLY A 12 7.31 -2.32 -17.72
CA GLY A 12 6.84 -3.67 -18.07
C GLY A 12 5.48 -3.64 -18.76
N SER A 13 4.81 -4.81 -18.80
CA SER A 13 3.44 -4.97 -19.27
C SER A 13 2.64 -5.70 -18.21
N ALA A 14 1.41 -5.25 -17.98
CA ALA A 14 0.44 -6.00 -17.18
C ALA A 14 -0.51 -6.74 -18.12
N ASP A 15 -0.78 -8.00 -17.85
CA ASP A 15 -1.81 -8.73 -18.57
C ASP A 15 -3.22 -8.38 -18.04
N ALA A 16 -4.25 -8.90 -18.72
CA ALA A 16 -5.64 -8.63 -18.35
C ALA A 16 -6.00 -9.20 -16.97
N ALA A 17 -5.40 -10.33 -16.57
CA ALA A 17 -5.66 -10.96 -15.28
C ALA A 17 -5.07 -10.14 -14.13
N GLU A 18 -3.86 -9.61 -14.30
CA GLU A 18 -3.20 -8.73 -13.34
C GLU A 18 -3.98 -7.42 -13.14
N LEU A 19 -4.44 -6.80 -14.23
CA LEU A 19 -5.29 -5.59 -14.16
C LEU A 19 -6.62 -5.87 -13.47
N ALA A 20 -7.24 -7.02 -13.74
CA ALA A 20 -8.47 -7.44 -13.07
C ALA A 20 -8.24 -7.64 -11.57
N ALA A 21 -7.16 -8.33 -11.18
CA ALA A 21 -6.81 -8.55 -9.78
C ALA A 21 -6.56 -7.22 -9.04
N LEU A 22 -5.84 -6.29 -9.66
CA LEU A 22 -5.61 -4.95 -9.09
C LEU A 22 -6.93 -4.20 -8.89
N THR A 23 -7.83 -4.26 -9.87
CA THR A 23 -9.16 -3.64 -9.78
C THR A 23 -9.96 -4.22 -8.62
N VAL A 24 -9.99 -5.55 -8.47
CA VAL A 24 -10.66 -6.22 -7.34
C VAL A 24 -10.08 -5.78 -6.00
N ALA A 25 -8.75 -5.69 -5.89
CA ALA A 25 -8.09 -5.23 -4.67
C ALA A 25 -8.47 -3.79 -4.31
N LEU A 26 -8.48 -2.88 -5.29
CA LEU A 26 -8.87 -1.49 -5.09
C LEU A 26 -10.34 -1.37 -4.67
N LEU A 27 -11.25 -2.05 -5.36
CA LEU A 27 -12.68 -2.07 -5.00
C LEU A 27 -12.90 -2.64 -3.60
N SER A 28 -12.23 -3.73 -3.25
CA SER A 28 -12.30 -4.32 -1.91
C SER A 28 -11.87 -3.32 -0.84
N ARG A 29 -10.78 -2.57 -1.09
CA ARG A 29 -10.28 -1.55 -0.16
C ARG A 29 -11.25 -0.38 -0.02
N LEU A 30 -11.82 0.10 -1.11
CA LEU A 30 -12.82 1.18 -1.09
C LEU A 30 -14.07 0.76 -0.30
N CYS A 31 -14.56 -0.47 -0.51
CA CYS A 31 -15.69 -1.02 0.24
C CYS A 31 -15.37 -1.22 1.74
N THR A 32 -14.13 -1.56 2.09
CA THR A 32 -13.71 -1.75 3.50
C THR A 32 -13.70 -0.43 4.28
N GLY A 33 -13.44 0.70 3.62
CA GLY A 33 -13.45 2.02 4.26
C GLY A 33 -14.84 2.58 4.58
N ALA A 34 -15.91 2.03 3.99
CA ALA A 34 -17.27 2.54 4.13
C ALA A 34 -17.98 2.13 5.44
N GLY A 35 -17.39 1.23 6.24
CA GLY A 35 -18.06 0.64 7.42
C GLY A 35 -17.24 0.57 8.72
N LEU A 36 -16.02 1.12 8.76
CA LEU A 36 -15.18 1.05 9.96
C LEU A 36 -15.03 2.43 10.59
N SER A 37 -15.97 2.76 11.47
CA SER A 37 -15.82 3.78 12.51
C SER A 37 -14.92 3.33 13.66
N GLY A 38 -14.09 2.30 13.45
CA GLY A 38 -13.06 1.89 14.40
C GLY A 38 -11.86 2.79 14.23
N GLU A 39 -11.33 3.32 15.34
CA GLU A 39 -10.06 4.05 15.35
C GLU A 39 -9.03 3.29 14.52
N TYR A 40 -8.64 3.88 13.39
CA TYR A 40 -7.50 3.41 12.62
C TYR A 40 -6.28 3.57 13.52
N VAL A 41 -5.90 2.51 14.23
CA VAL A 41 -4.59 2.45 14.88
C VAL A 41 -3.59 2.46 13.73
N PRO A 42 -2.79 3.55 13.57
CA PRO A 42 -1.75 3.53 12.57
C PRO A 42 -0.82 2.40 12.95
N HIS A 43 -0.89 1.30 12.19
CA HIS A 43 0.27 0.43 12.09
C HIS A 43 1.37 1.39 11.68
N SER A 44 2.43 1.45 12.48
CA SER A 44 3.64 2.19 12.15
C SER A 44 4.08 1.67 10.78
N ALA A 45 3.56 2.27 9.71
CA ALA A 45 3.93 2.02 8.35
C ALA A 45 5.42 2.26 8.40
N ALA A 46 6.21 1.19 8.34
CA ALA A 46 7.60 1.15 8.73
C ALA A 46 8.22 2.39 8.12
N GLY A 47 8.39 3.42 8.97
CA GLY A 47 8.68 4.74 8.48
C GLY A 47 9.94 4.53 7.68
N TRP A 48 9.97 4.99 6.43
CA TRP A 48 11.21 5.08 5.69
C TRP A 48 12.07 6.04 6.51
N ARG A 49 12.69 5.48 7.55
CA ARG A 49 13.24 6.22 8.66
C ARG A 49 14.42 6.91 8.04
N ARG A 50 14.47 8.23 8.21
CA ARG A 50 15.60 9.05 7.79
C ARG A 50 16.87 8.31 8.20
N TRP A 51 17.59 7.78 7.22
CA TRP A 51 18.66 6.80 7.43
C TRP A 51 19.76 7.34 8.34
N GLU A 52 19.97 8.66 8.33
CA GLU A 52 20.88 9.38 9.21
C GLU A 52 20.58 9.28 10.72
N ARG A 53 19.37 8.87 11.12
CA ARG A 53 18.99 8.70 12.54
C ARG A 53 18.63 7.26 12.91
N ALA A 54 18.81 6.30 12.01
CA ALA A 54 18.72 4.89 12.37
C ALA A 54 19.99 4.49 13.12
N ALA A 55 19.86 3.83 14.29
CA ALA A 55 21.01 3.24 14.95
C ALA A 55 21.71 2.28 13.97
N ALA A 56 23.03 2.39 13.83
CA ALA A 56 23.82 1.61 12.86
C ALA A 56 23.65 0.09 13.01
N TYR A 57 23.20 -0.35 14.18
CA TYR A 57 22.81 -1.72 14.45
C TYR A 57 21.54 -1.74 15.30
N ARG A 58 20.56 -2.52 14.85
CA ARG A 58 19.38 -2.87 15.64
C ARG A 58 19.29 -4.39 15.62
N ALA A 59 19.41 -5.01 16.78
CA ALA A 59 19.24 -6.47 16.91
C ALA A 59 17.88 -6.87 16.31
N PRO A 60 17.81 -7.98 15.55
CA PRO A 60 16.55 -8.45 15.01
C PRO A 60 15.69 -8.97 16.17
N HIS A 61 14.78 -8.14 16.69
CA HIS A 61 13.60 -8.65 17.40
C HIS A 61 12.81 -9.41 16.35
N SER A 62 12.88 -10.73 16.47
CA SER A 62 12.16 -11.69 15.66
C SER A 62 10.69 -11.26 15.56
N TRP A 63 10.25 -11.20 14.31
CA TRP A 63 9.01 -10.66 13.78
C TRP A 63 7.80 -10.60 14.72
N GLN A 64 7.32 -9.38 14.92
CA GLN A 64 5.96 -9.07 15.36
C GLN A 64 5.36 -8.04 14.40
#